data_AF-Q8I9Q0-F1
#
_entry.id   AF-Q8I9Q0-F1
#
_cell.length_a   1.000
_cell.length_b   1.000
_cell.length_c   1.000
_cell.angle_alpha   90.00
_cell.angle_beta   90.00
_cell.angle_gamma   90.00
#
_symmetry.space_group_name_H-M   'P 1'
#
loop_
_entity.id
_entity.type
_entity.pdbx_description
1 polymer ?
#
loop_
_entity_poly.entity_id
_entity_poly.type
_entity_poly.pdbx_seq_one_letter_code
_entity_poly.pdbx_strand_id
1 'polypeptide(L)'
;KHMWPSDIKAIQNGVADLPSGSRPFFVSEVIDNGGEAISAQEYTESGYVTEFRYGKQINNAVRSFDNFRSLVDPALNMLDSKNALVFVDNHDNQRNEGAGSSILTYKQPNMYKMAVTFTLAYEYGFVRVISSYNFSNFDDGPPHNEDDTIKN
;
A
#
# COMPACT_ATOMS: atom_id res chain seq x y z
N LYS A 1 -10.73 2.07 6.79
CA LYS A 1 -10.63 2.79 8.09
C LYS A 1 -11.95 3.42 8.56
N HIS A 2 -12.75 3.99 7.67
CA HIS A 2 -13.95 4.78 8.03
C HIS A 2 -15.24 3.94 8.11
N MET A 3 -15.11 2.63 8.27
CA MET A 3 -16.22 1.68 8.39
C MET A 3 -15.92 0.76 9.56
N TRP A 4 -16.95 0.38 10.32
CA TRP A 4 -16.79 -0.56 11.41
C TRP A 4 -16.35 -1.93 10.87
N PRO A 5 -15.35 -2.59 11.49
CA PRO A 5 -14.92 -3.92 11.06
C PRO A 5 -16.06 -4.96 11.04
N SER A 6 -17.04 -4.84 11.94
CA SER A 6 -18.22 -5.70 11.96
C SER A 6 -19.06 -5.57 10.69
N ASP A 7 -19.22 -4.36 10.18
CA ASP A 7 -20.05 -4.08 9.01
C ASP A 7 -19.33 -4.58 7.74
N ILE A 8 -18.01 -4.43 7.67
CA ILE A 8 -17.18 -5.00 6.60
C ILE A 8 -17.36 -6.51 6.56
N LYS A 9 -17.25 -7.21 7.71
CA LYS A 9 -17.45 -8.66 7.77
C LYS A 9 -18.85 -9.08 7.34
N ALA A 10 -19.88 -8.33 7.75
CA ALA A 10 -21.26 -8.62 7.35
C ALA A 10 -21.41 -8.52 5.82
N ILE A 11 -20.83 -7.49 5.19
CA ILE A 11 -20.82 -7.34 3.73
C ILE A 11 -20.07 -8.50 3.07
N GLN A 12 -18.86 -8.81 3.56
CA GLN A 12 -18.03 -9.88 3.01
C GLN A 12 -18.73 -11.23 3.07
N ASN A 13 -19.45 -11.55 4.16
CA ASN A 13 -20.21 -12.80 4.28
C ASN A 13 -21.33 -12.93 3.24
N GLY A 14 -21.85 -11.82 2.71
CA GLY A 14 -22.84 -11.81 1.64
C GLY A 14 -22.27 -11.95 0.23
N VAL A 15 -20.96 -11.80 0.04
CA VAL A 15 -20.33 -11.94 -1.29
C VAL A 15 -20.30 -13.41 -1.67
N ALA A 16 -20.66 -13.75 -2.91
CA ALA A 16 -20.59 -15.12 -3.42
C ALA A 16 -19.14 -15.61 -3.57
N ASP A 17 -18.97 -16.93 -3.59
CA ASP A 17 -17.68 -17.54 -3.94
C ASP A 17 -17.33 -17.29 -5.41
N LEU A 18 -16.03 -17.29 -5.71
CA LEU A 18 -15.52 -17.24 -7.08
C LEU A 18 -15.93 -18.50 -7.85
N PRO A 19 -15.94 -18.50 -9.20
CA PRO A 19 -16.22 -19.69 -10.00
C PRO A 19 -15.32 -20.90 -9.68
N SER A 20 -14.13 -20.66 -9.13
CA SER A 20 -13.20 -21.68 -8.63
C SER A 20 -13.63 -22.35 -7.30
N GLY A 21 -14.71 -21.89 -6.67
CA GLY A 21 -15.18 -22.37 -5.36
C GLY A 21 -14.47 -21.75 -4.15
N SER A 22 -13.61 -20.75 -4.34
CA SER A 22 -12.89 -20.05 -3.27
C SER A 22 -13.54 -18.71 -2.92
N ARG A 23 -13.35 -18.25 -1.68
CA ARG A 23 -13.70 -16.87 -1.28
C ARG A 23 -12.93 -15.83 -2.10
N PRO A 24 -13.50 -14.65 -2.38
CA PRO A 24 -12.75 -13.53 -2.94
C PRO A 24 -11.59 -13.11 -2.05
N PHE A 25 -10.55 -12.55 -2.68
CA PHE A 25 -9.42 -11.95 -1.98
C PHE A 25 -9.78 -10.53 -1.54
N PHE A 26 -9.87 -10.30 -0.22
CA PHE A 26 -10.21 -9.01 0.34
C PHE A 26 -8.97 -8.29 0.86
N VAL A 27 -8.85 -7.01 0.50
CA VAL A 27 -7.88 -6.07 1.06
C VAL A 27 -8.62 -4.85 1.58
N SER A 28 -8.32 -4.46 2.81
CA SER A 28 -8.80 -3.21 3.40
C SER A 28 -7.72 -2.14 3.35
N GLU A 29 -8.05 -0.97 2.81
CA GLU A 29 -7.22 0.21 2.98
C GLU A 29 -7.45 0.83 4.37
N VAL A 30 -6.40 0.77 5.19
CA VAL A 30 -6.36 1.36 6.53
C VAL A 30 -5.04 2.09 6.66
N ILE A 31 -5.07 3.41 6.51
CA ILE A 31 -3.91 4.27 6.78
C ILE A 31 -3.75 4.34 8.30
N ASP A 32 -2.73 3.64 8.80
CA ASP A 32 -2.32 3.64 10.20
C ASP A 32 -0.81 3.80 10.28
N ASN A 33 -0.37 4.96 10.80
CA ASN A 33 1.04 5.26 11.02
C ASN A 33 1.45 5.18 12.49
N GLY A 34 0.57 4.65 13.35
CA GLY A 34 0.72 4.65 14.81
C GLY A 34 0.20 5.94 15.46
N GLY A 35 -0.14 5.86 16.75
CA GLY A 35 -0.61 7.00 17.55
C GLY A 35 -2.04 7.46 17.28
N GLU A 36 -2.82 6.67 16.53
CA GLU A 36 -4.22 6.95 16.21
C GLU A 36 -5.16 5.99 16.93
N ALA A 37 -6.43 6.37 17.08
CA ALA A 37 -7.43 5.58 17.81
C ALA A 37 -7.87 4.30 17.08
N ILE A 38 -7.74 4.27 15.75
CA ILE A 38 -8.08 3.13 14.90
C ILE A 38 -6.78 2.52 14.40
N SER A 39 -6.62 1.21 14.60
CA SER A 39 -5.44 0.46 14.22
C SER A 39 -5.71 -0.47 13.03
N ALA A 40 -4.67 -0.75 12.23
CA ALA A 40 -4.78 -1.71 11.13
C ALA A 40 -5.09 -3.14 11.60
N GLN A 41 -4.68 -3.50 12.82
CA GLN A 41 -4.91 -4.83 13.40
C GLN A 41 -6.40 -5.17 13.50
N GLU A 42 -7.26 -4.18 13.74
CA GLU A 42 -8.72 -4.36 13.85
C GLU A 42 -9.38 -4.96 12.59
N TYR A 43 -8.70 -4.86 11.44
CA TYR A 43 -9.23 -5.27 10.14
C TYR A 43 -8.65 -6.61 9.65
N THR A 44 -7.67 -7.18 10.35
CA THR A 44 -6.94 -8.38 9.90
C THR A 44 -7.79 -9.65 9.84
N GLU A 45 -8.85 -9.73 10.64
CA GLU A 45 -9.82 -10.82 10.55
C GLU A 45 -10.74 -10.73 9.32
N SER A 46 -10.69 -9.62 8.59
CA SER A 46 -11.49 -9.37 7.38
C SER A 46 -10.66 -9.51 6.09
N GLY A 47 -9.42 -10.02 6.19
CA GLY A 47 -8.51 -10.20 5.06
C GLY A 47 -7.22 -9.40 5.21
N TYR A 48 -6.57 -9.13 4.08
CA TYR A 48 -5.33 -8.36 4.05
C TYR A 48 -5.59 -6.89 4.36
N VAL A 49 -4.60 -6.21 4.91
CA VAL A 49 -4.67 -4.78 5.23
C VAL A 49 -3.43 -4.08 4.68
N THR A 50 -3.60 -2.89 4.11
CA THR A 50 -2.49 -2.08 3.58
C THR A 50 -1.51 -1.66 4.68
N GLU A 51 -0.25 -2.09 4.59
CA GLU A 51 0.80 -1.74 5.56
C GLU A 51 1.54 -0.46 5.13
N PHE A 52 0.95 0.70 5.43
CA PHE A 52 1.52 2.00 5.05
C PHE A 52 2.87 2.31 5.71
N ARG A 53 3.20 1.68 6.84
CA ARG A 53 4.50 1.88 7.50
C ARG A 53 5.63 1.28 6.66
N TYR A 54 5.35 0.22 5.88
CA TYR A 54 6.34 -0.44 5.03
C TYR A 54 6.94 0.54 4.01
N GLY A 55 6.10 1.31 3.30
CA GLY A 55 6.56 2.30 2.31
C GLY A 55 7.53 3.35 2.91
N LYS A 56 7.28 3.76 4.16
CA LYS A 56 8.18 4.66 4.89
C LYS A 56 9.49 3.99 5.28
N GLN A 57 9.43 2.76 5.78
CA GLN A 57 10.60 1.98 6.16
C GLN A 57 11.51 1.72 4.95
N ILE A 58 10.96 1.32 3.81
CA ILE A 58 11.76 1.05 2.61
C ILE A 58 12.36 2.33 2.02
N ASN A 59 11.65 3.47 2.08
CA ASN A 59 12.22 4.77 1.72
C ASN A 59 13.44 5.14 2.60
N ASN A 60 13.37 4.86 3.91
CA ASN A 60 14.50 5.11 4.81
C ASN A 60 15.65 4.11 4.57
N ALA A 61 15.32 2.86 4.24
CA ALA A 61 16.30 1.80 4.02
C ALA A 61 17.16 2.00 2.77
N VAL A 62 16.58 2.44 1.65
CA VAL A 62 17.38 2.72 0.45
C VAL A 62 18.29 3.95 0.61
N ARG A 63 18.08 4.77 1.64
CA ARG A 63 18.91 5.96 1.94
C ARG A 63 20.02 5.66 2.95
N SER A 64 19.82 4.67 3.80
CA SER A 64 20.81 4.14 4.73
C SER A 64 20.62 2.63 4.85
N PHE A 65 21.50 1.86 4.22
CA PHE A 65 21.28 0.43 4.02
C PHE A 65 21.30 -0.37 5.32
N ASP A 66 21.86 0.17 6.40
CA ASP A 66 21.80 -0.48 7.70
C ASP A 66 20.35 -0.67 8.20
N ASN A 67 19.43 0.20 7.77
CA ASN A 67 18.01 0.11 8.10
C ASN A 67 17.28 -1.05 7.40
N PHE A 68 17.87 -1.70 6.39
CA PHE A 68 17.28 -2.93 5.82
C PHE A 68 17.18 -4.05 6.86
N ARG A 69 18.03 -4.03 7.90
CA ARG A 69 18.00 -5.01 9.00
C ARG A 69 16.77 -4.87 9.89
N SER A 70 16.13 -3.70 9.90
CA SER A 70 14.98 -3.36 10.73
C SER A 70 13.80 -2.89 9.88
N LEU A 71 13.65 -3.41 8.65
CA LEU A 71 12.58 -2.99 7.74
C LEU A 71 11.19 -3.31 8.32
N VAL A 72 11.07 -4.44 9.00
CA VAL A 72 9.90 -4.82 9.80
C VAL A 72 10.29 -4.67 11.25
N ASP A 73 9.99 -3.50 11.81
CA ASP A 73 10.37 -3.14 13.17
C ASP A 73 9.25 -3.53 14.16
N PRO A 74 9.53 -4.39 15.16
CA PRO A 74 8.58 -4.74 16.20
C PRO A 74 8.04 -3.51 16.98
N ALA A 75 8.81 -2.44 17.09
CA ALA A 75 8.40 -1.22 17.77
C ALA A 75 7.32 -0.44 17.01
N LEU A 76 7.15 -0.69 15.70
CA LEU A 76 6.15 -0.02 14.87
C LEU A 76 4.80 -0.73 14.86
N ASN A 77 4.68 -1.88 15.54
CA ASN A 77 3.47 -2.69 15.55
C ASN A 77 2.92 -2.90 14.12
N MET A 78 3.81 -3.26 13.20
CA MET A 78 3.44 -3.61 11.82
C MET A 78 2.63 -4.90 11.82
N LEU A 79 1.82 -5.08 10.78
CA LEU A 79 0.99 -6.26 10.58
C LEU A 79 1.85 -7.52 10.45
N ASP A 80 1.30 -8.66 10.89
CA ASP A 80 1.85 -9.96 10.53
C ASP A 80 1.94 -10.10 9.01
N SER A 81 3.03 -10.70 8.51
CA SER A 81 3.27 -10.91 7.06
C SER A 81 2.06 -11.51 6.33
N LYS A 82 1.39 -12.50 6.94
CA LYS A 82 0.20 -13.17 6.36
C LYS A 82 -1.02 -12.25 6.19
N ASN A 83 -1.05 -11.10 6.85
CA ASN A 83 -2.16 -10.14 6.84
C ASN A 83 -1.79 -8.83 6.13
N ALA A 84 -0.52 -8.62 5.76
CA ALA A 84 -0.04 -7.36 5.23
C ALA A 84 -0.11 -7.32 3.70
N LEU A 85 -0.73 -6.30 3.12
CA LEU A 85 -0.48 -5.91 1.72
C LEU A 85 0.58 -4.81 1.73
N VAL A 86 1.74 -5.08 1.14
CA VAL A 86 2.89 -4.16 1.13
C VAL A 86 3.12 -3.55 -0.26
N PHE A 87 3.61 -2.32 -0.28
CA PHE A 87 3.91 -1.58 -1.49
C PHE A 87 4.92 -0.47 -1.15
N VAL A 88 5.74 -0.09 -2.13
CA VAL A 88 6.68 1.06 -2.00
C VAL A 88 5.89 2.36 -1.97
N ASP A 89 4.94 2.51 -2.90
CA ASP A 89 4.01 3.63 -3.05
C ASP A 89 2.63 3.13 -3.49
N ASN A 90 1.63 4.01 -3.39
CA ASN A 90 0.28 3.83 -3.93
C ASN A 90 -0.13 5.09 -4.70
N HIS A 91 -1.32 5.05 -5.31
CA HIS A 91 -1.83 6.14 -6.14
C HIS A 91 -2.04 7.46 -5.38
N ASP A 92 -2.30 7.42 -4.08
CA ASP A 92 -2.45 8.64 -3.26
C ASP A 92 -1.10 9.21 -2.82
N ASN A 93 -0.24 8.37 -2.24
CA ASN A 93 0.98 8.84 -1.59
C ASN A 93 2.04 9.26 -2.61
N GLN A 94 1.97 8.78 -3.86
CA GLN A 94 2.83 9.26 -4.94
C GLN A 94 2.50 10.70 -5.37
N ARG A 95 1.32 11.23 -5.02
CA ARG A 95 0.88 12.59 -5.36
C ARG A 95 1.17 13.61 -4.27
N ASN A 96 1.39 13.16 -3.04
CA ASN A 96 1.63 14.01 -1.87
C ASN A 96 3.09 14.50 -1.76
N GLU A 97 3.74 14.83 -2.88
CA GLU A 97 5.16 15.25 -2.92
C GLU A 97 5.43 16.61 -2.25
N GLY A 98 4.38 17.42 -2.02
CA GLY A 98 4.50 18.79 -1.49
C GLY A 98 4.82 18.93 0.00
N ALA A 99 4.82 17.85 0.79
CA ALA A 99 4.97 17.90 2.26
C ALA A 99 6.17 17.10 2.80
N GLY A 100 7.27 16.99 2.03
CA GLY A 100 8.44 16.22 2.47
C GLY A 100 8.19 14.70 2.45
N SER A 101 7.59 14.21 1.36
CA SER A 101 7.08 12.84 1.25
C SER A 101 8.13 11.80 1.64
N SER A 102 7.81 11.02 2.67
CA SER A 102 8.62 9.90 3.15
C SER A 102 8.47 8.64 2.29
N ILE A 103 8.17 8.80 0.99
CA ILE A 103 7.82 7.74 0.04
C ILE A 103 8.63 7.91 -1.25
N LEU A 104 9.04 6.80 -1.87
CA LEU A 104 9.73 6.77 -3.15
C LEU A 104 8.72 6.56 -4.27
N THR A 105 8.90 7.25 -5.39
CA THR A 105 8.05 7.07 -6.58
C THR A 105 8.92 6.88 -7.83
N TYR A 106 8.28 6.64 -8.98
CA TYR A 106 8.98 6.59 -10.27
C TYR A 106 9.81 7.85 -10.57
N LYS A 107 9.50 9.00 -9.93
CA LYS A 107 10.25 10.25 -10.08
C LYS A 107 11.64 10.20 -9.42
N GLN A 108 11.93 9.21 -8.58
CA GLN A 108 13.28 8.90 -8.10
C GLN A 108 13.73 7.50 -8.58
N PRO A 109 13.98 7.33 -9.90
CA PRO A 109 13.96 6.02 -10.56
C PRO A 109 14.98 5.01 -10.03
N ASN A 110 16.18 5.46 -9.64
CA ASN A 110 17.22 4.56 -9.13
C ASN A 110 16.85 4.00 -7.74
N MET A 111 16.48 4.87 -6.81
CA MET A 111 16.07 4.46 -5.46
C MET A 111 14.76 3.66 -5.49
N TYR A 112 13.82 4.05 -6.34
CA TYR A 112 12.55 3.34 -6.49
C TYR A 112 12.74 1.91 -7.00
N LYS A 113 13.58 1.69 -8.02
CA LYS A 113 13.92 0.34 -8.47
C LYS A 113 14.56 -0.50 -7.36
N MET A 114 15.48 0.07 -6.59
CA MET A 114 16.10 -0.64 -5.47
C MET A 114 15.07 -1.05 -4.41
N ALA A 115 14.16 -0.14 -4.04
CA ALA A 115 13.09 -0.42 -3.11
C ALA A 115 12.18 -1.55 -3.63
N VAL A 116 11.68 -1.45 -4.87
CA VAL A 116 10.81 -2.48 -5.47
C VAL A 116 11.52 -3.82 -5.56
N THR A 117 12.79 -3.85 -6.00
CA THR A 117 13.58 -5.10 -6.06
C THR A 117 13.72 -5.73 -4.68
N PHE A 118 14.03 -4.94 -3.65
CA PHE A 118 14.12 -5.46 -2.29
C PHE A 118 12.76 -5.96 -1.80
N THR A 119 11.68 -5.21 -2.02
CA THR A 119 10.32 -5.60 -1.65
C THR A 119 9.89 -6.92 -2.27
N LEU A 120 10.25 -7.17 -3.53
CA LEU A 120 9.96 -8.43 -4.21
C LEU A 120 10.82 -9.60 -3.70
N ALA A 121 12.05 -9.33 -3.24
CA ALA A 121 12.97 -10.35 -2.74
C ALA A 121 12.79 -10.65 -1.24
N TYR A 122 12.17 -9.74 -0.48
CA TYR A 122 12.01 -9.83 0.96
C TYR A 122 10.67 -10.49 1.32
N GLU A 123 10.71 -11.56 2.11
CA GLU A 123 9.53 -12.38 2.45
C GLU A 123 8.65 -11.73 3.53
N TYR A 124 8.05 -10.58 3.21
CA TYR A 124 7.10 -9.89 4.10
C TYR A 124 5.92 -9.31 3.33
N GLY A 125 4.71 -9.83 3.63
CA GLY A 125 3.47 -9.35 3.05
C GLY A 125 3.18 -9.89 1.65
N PHE A 126 1.95 -9.64 1.20
CA PHE A 126 1.56 -9.76 -0.20
C PHE A 126 1.97 -8.49 -0.93
N VAL A 127 2.87 -8.61 -1.92
CA VAL A 127 3.47 -7.46 -2.60
C VAL A 127 2.54 -6.92 -3.70
N ARG A 128 2.31 -5.61 -3.71
CA ARG A 128 1.70 -4.86 -4.80
C ARG A 128 2.70 -3.88 -5.40
N VAL A 129 2.83 -3.90 -6.72
CA VAL A 129 3.64 -2.94 -7.49
C VAL A 129 2.69 -2.00 -8.24
N ILE A 130 2.88 -0.69 -8.12
CA ILE A 130 2.07 0.27 -8.86
C ILE A 130 2.58 0.44 -10.30
N SER A 131 1.64 0.60 -11.23
CA SER A 131 1.90 1.07 -12.58
C SER A 131 1.18 2.40 -12.74
N SER A 132 1.94 3.46 -12.99
CA SER A 132 1.45 4.85 -12.96
C SER A 132 1.51 5.47 -14.36
N TYR A 133 0.71 6.51 -14.59
CA TYR A 133 0.95 7.46 -15.67
C TYR A 133 1.80 8.63 -15.15
N ASN A 134 2.46 9.35 -16.06
CA ASN A 134 3.22 10.54 -15.69
C ASN A 134 2.28 11.70 -15.34
N PHE A 135 2.56 12.42 -14.26
CA PHE A 135 1.77 13.57 -13.80
C PHE A 135 2.68 14.66 -13.21
N SER A 136 2.25 15.92 -13.33
CA SER A 136 2.96 17.09 -12.81
C SER A 136 2.29 17.65 -11.55
N ASN A 137 0.96 17.64 -11.51
CA ASN A 137 0.17 18.14 -10.39
C ASN A 137 -0.60 17.02 -9.69
N PHE A 138 -1.03 17.31 -8.46
CA PHE A 138 -1.82 16.40 -7.65
C PHE A 138 -3.12 15.97 -8.36
N ASP A 139 -3.83 16.92 -8.97
CA ASP A 139 -5.13 16.71 -9.62
C ASP A 139 -5.05 16.29 -11.10
N ASP A 140 -3.85 16.08 -11.64
CA ASP A 140 -3.70 15.64 -13.03
C ASP A 140 -4.33 14.25 -13.20
N GLY A 141 -5.35 14.17 -14.05
CA GLY A 141 -5.97 12.92 -14.49
C GLY A 141 -5.10 12.13 -15.48
N PRO A 142 -5.52 10.90 -15.85
CA PRO A 142 -4.81 10.11 -16.83
C PRO A 142 -4.85 10.77 -18.22
N PRO A 143 -3.96 10.37 -19.16
CA PRO A 143 -4.05 10.79 -20.55
C PRO A 143 -5.43 10.50 -21.16
N HIS A 144 -6.12 11.54 -21.61
CA HIS A 144 -7.46 11.48 -22.20
C HIS A 144 -7.50 12.23 -23.55
N ASN A 145 -8.52 11.91 -24.35
CA ASN A 145 -8.90 12.64 -25.56
C ASN A 145 -9.59 13.98 -25.18
N GLU A 146 -9.86 14.84 -26.16
CA GLU A 146 -10.53 16.14 -25.90
C GLU A 146 -11.94 15.99 -25.31
N ASP A 147 -12.55 14.81 -25.45
CA ASP A 147 -13.88 14.47 -24.93
C ASP A 147 -13.83 13.69 -23.59
N ASP A 148 -12.69 13.74 -22.90
CA ASP A 148 -12.41 13.04 -21.63
C ASP A 148 -12.42 11.50 -21.70
N THR A 149 -12.53 10.91 -22.90
CA THR A 149 -12.39 9.46 -23.06
C THR A 149 -10.92 9.02 -22.91
N ILE A 150 -10.71 7.81 -22.39
CA ILE A 150 -9.38 7.27 -22.14
C ILE A 150 -8.66 7.02 -23.48
N LYS A 151 -7.40 7.47 -23.57
CA LYS A 151 -6.53 7.14 -24.71
C LYS A 151 -6.16 5.65 -24.67
N ASN A 152 -6.45 4.93 -25.76
CA ASN A 152 -5.98 3.55 -25.98
C ASN A 152 -4.49 3.53 -26.34
#